data_AF-A0A9E5EKP3-F1
#
_entry.id   AF-A0A9E5EKP3-F1
#
_cell.length_a   1.000
_cell.length_b   1.000
_cell.length_c   1.000
_cell.angle_alpha   90.00
_cell.angle_beta   90.00
_cell.angle_gamma   90.00
#
_symmetry.space_group_name_H-M   'P 1'
#
loop_
_entity.id
_entity.type
_entity.pdbx_description
1 polymer ?
#
loop_
_entity_poly.entity_id
_entity_poly.type
_entity_poly.pdbx_seq_one_letter_code
_entity_poly.pdbx_strand_id
1 'polypeptide(L)'
;EKESKIPYRGPTKMEKPKAARFNTGEALDWVCVRGSNLAADYPGLKAKYPELFEDLRKRSNVWFITSYKNANASYLAFDDLIKRGVEAIYWYNSFDSPIEGKESEKIAQQILDSKIEILIQSQGGKTSGEEWLTKVGAKFVK
;
A
#
# COMPACT_ATOMS: atom_id res chain seq x y z
N GLU A 1 5.79 -35.21 -13.52
CA GLU A 1 5.11 -33.98 -13.06
C GLU A 1 4.20 -34.30 -11.88
N LYS A 2 4.37 -33.59 -10.75
CA LYS A 2 3.34 -33.30 -9.73
C LYS A 2 4.03 -32.63 -8.52
N GLU A 3 4.41 -31.37 -8.68
CA GLU A 3 4.59 -30.49 -7.52
C GLU A 3 3.19 -30.10 -7.03
N SER A 4 2.72 -30.85 -6.04
CA SER A 4 1.55 -30.46 -5.25
C SER A 4 1.91 -29.22 -4.43
N LYS A 5 1.82 -28.04 -5.06
CA LYS A 5 1.78 -26.75 -4.37
C LYS A 5 0.56 -26.78 -3.45
N ILE A 6 0.83 -26.90 -2.15
CA ILE A 6 -0.17 -26.81 -1.09
C ILE A 6 -0.96 -25.52 -1.35
N PRO A 7 -2.28 -25.56 -1.58
CA PRO A 7 -3.05 -24.35 -1.79
C PRO A 7 -3.01 -23.56 -0.48
N TYR A 8 -2.33 -22.41 -0.52
CA TYR A 8 -2.35 -21.45 0.57
C TYR A 8 -3.82 -21.12 0.88
N ARG A 9 -4.35 -21.68 1.97
CA ARG A 9 -5.66 -21.31 2.51
C ARG A 9 -5.47 -19.98 3.24
N GLY A 10 -5.44 -18.90 2.46
CA GLY A 10 -5.52 -17.56 3.00
C GLY A 10 -6.80 -17.39 3.86
N PRO A 11 -6.83 -16.40 4.74
CA PRO A 11 -7.97 -16.15 5.62
C PRO A 11 -9.28 -15.99 4.82
N THR A 12 -10.36 -16.57 5.35
CA THR A 12 -11.70 -16.64 4.72
C THR A 12 -12.38 -15.27 4.54
N LYS A 13 -11.81 -14.21 5.12
CA LYS A 13 -12.26 -12.82 4.97
C LYS A 13 -11.15 -11.99 4.35
N MET A 14 -11.29 -11.71 3.05
CA MET A 14 -10.52 -10.69 2.36
C MET A 14 -11.02 -9.31 2.81
N GLU A 15 -10.44 -8.74 3.86
CA GLU A 15 -10.77 -7.38 4.25
C GLU A 15 -10.08 -6.38 3.32
N LYS A 16 -10.88 -5.61 2.56
CA LYS A 16 -10.37 -4.53 1.70
C LYS A 16 -9.64 -3.51 2.60
N PRO A 17 -8.36 -3.20 2.34
CA PRO A 17 -7.66 -2.21 3.14
C PRO A 17 -8.33 -0.84 2.98
N LYS A 18 -8.29 -0.05 4.05
CA LYS A 18 -8.88 1.29 4.03
C LYS A 18 -8.01 2.20 3.18
N ALA A 19 -8.66 2.95 2.29
CA ALA A 19 -8.03 3.96 1.46
C ALA A 19 -8.71 5.31 1.68
N ALA A 20 -7.94 6.35 1.95
CA ALA A 20 -8.42 7.71 2.16
C ALA A 20 -7.59 8.68 1.32
N ARG A 21 -8.20 9.77 0.83
CA ARG A 21 -7.47 10.79 0.08
C ARG A 21 -6.53 11.54 1.04
N PHE A 22 -5.27 11.66 0.68
CA PHE A 22 -4.21 12.14 1.57
C PHE A 22 -4.45 13.56 2.10
N ASN A 23 -5.06 14.43 1.29
CA ASN A 23 -5.36 15.81 1.64
C ASN A 23 -6.66 15.99 2.45
N THR A 24 -7.35 14.91 2.83
CA THR A 24 -8.56 15.00 3.67
C THR A 24 -8.25 14.79 5.14
N GLY A 25 -9.10 15.33 6.02
CA GLY A 25 -8.96 15.17 7.47
C GLY A 25 -8.93 13.70 7.92
N GLU A 26 -9.56 12.80 7.16
CA GLU A 26 -9.57 11.36 7.46
C GLU A 26 -8.19 10.73 7.37
N ALA A 27 -7.46 10.94 6.27
CA ALA A 27 -6.10 10.41 6.14
C ALA A 27 -5.13 11.05 7.14
N LEU A 28 -5.32 12.34 7.44
CA LEU A 28 -4.49 13.07 8.41
C LEU A 28 -4.69 12.60 9.85
N ASP A 29 -5.84 12.03 10.18
CA ASP A 29 -6.09 11.47 11.51
C ASP A 29 -5.45 10.07 11.69
N TRP A 30 -4.99 9.44 10.62
CA TRP A 30 -4.45 8.09 10.71
C TRP A 30 -3.07 8.08 11.33
N VAL A 31 -2.88 7.26 12.36
CA VAL A 31 -1.62 7.05 13.09
C VAL A 31 -0.39 6.92 12.18
N CYS A 32 -0.54 6.29 11.02
CA CYS A 32 0.56 6.09 10.10
C CYS A 32 1.03 7.39 9.41
N VAL A 33 0.13 8.37 9.32
CA VAL A 33 0.36 9.71 8.77
C VAL A 33 0.79 10.69 9.86
N ARG A 34 0.03 10.77 10.97
CA ARG A 34 0.29 11.71 12.08
C ARG A 34 1.32 11.23 13.12
N GLY A 35 1.54 9.93 13.22
CA GLY A 35 2.22 9.30 14.34
C GLY A 35 1.27 9.04 15.52
N SER A 36 1.50 7.95 16.24
CA SER A 36 0.86 7.74 17.55
C SER A 36 1.92 7.70 18.61
N ASN A 37 1.73 8.45 19.68
CA ASN A 37 2.59 8.39 20.87
C ASN A 37 2.56 7.01 21.56
N LEU A 38 1.67 6.10 21.15
CA LEU A 38 1.48 4.77 21.74
C LEU A 38 2.26 3.65 21.04
N ALA A 39 2.80 3.86 19.83
CA ALA A 39 3.61 2.87 19.12
C ALA A 39 5.08 3.29 19.14
N ALA A 40 5.93 2.53 19.85
CA ALA A 40 7.29 2.94 20.21
C ALA A 40 8.24 3.18 19.02
N ASP A 41 7.96 2.63 17.83
CA ASP A 41 8.95 2.56 16.74
C ASP A 41 8.57 3.33 15.46
N TYR A 42 7.38 3.95 15.42
CA TYR A 42 6.99 4.73 14.24
C TYR A 42 6.39 6.11 14.57
N PRO A 43 7.15 7.20 14.36
CA PRO A 43 6.70 8.55 14.70
C PRO A 43 5.69 9.11 13.68
N GLY A 44 5.31 8.35 12.64
CA GLY A 44 4.39 8.79 11.59
C GLY A 44 5.08 9.45 10.40
N LEU A 45 4.39 9.51 9.26
CA LEU A 45 4.95 10.03 8.01
C LEU A 45 5.37 11.49 8.16
N LYS A 46 4.52 12.30 8.83
CA LYS A 46 4.78 13.71 9.08
C LYS A 46 6.06 13.94 9.89
N ALA A 47 6.34 13.09 10.88
CA ALA A 47 7.51 13.25 11.74
C ALA A 47 8.76 12.58 11.16
N LYS A 48 8.61 11.42 10.50
CA LYS A 48 9.73 10.66 9.92
C LYS A 48 10.22 11.24 8.60
N TYR A 49 9.31 11.66 7.72
CA TYR A 49 9.63 12.23 6.40
C TYR A 49 8.77 13.49 6.16
N PRO A 50 9.08 14.61 6.83
CA PRO A 50 8.31 15.84 6.73
C PRO A 50 8.26 16.39 5.30
N GLU A 51 9.34 16.26 4.53
CA GLU A 51 9.39 16.72 3.14
C GLU A 51 8.47 15.91 2.23
N LEU A 52 8.46 14.58 2.39
CA LEU A 52 7.56 13.69 1.65
C LEU A 52 6.10 13.94 2.03
N PHE A 53 5.82 14.16 3.32
CA PHE A 53 4.49 14.52 3.79
C PHE A 53 3.98 15.81 3.12
N GLU A 54 4.81 16.85 3.08
CA GLU A 54 4.44 18.11 2.44
C GLU A 54 4.29 17.98 0.93
N ASP A 55 5.14 17.19 0.26
CA ASP A 55 5.01 16.88 -1.16
C ASP A 55 3.66 16.19 -1.46
N LEU A 56 3.34 15.14 -0.72
CA LEU A 56 2.08 14.40 -0.88
C LEU A 56 0.84 15.25 -0.56
N ARG A 57 0.98 16.21 0.36
CA ARG A 57 -0.07 17.16 0.71
C ARG A 57 -0.33 18.19 -0.39
N LYS A 58 0.70 18.60 -1.13
CA LYS A 58 0.58 19.58 -2.22
C LYS A 58 -0.04 18.99 -3.48
N ARG A 59 0.07 17.68 -3.67
CA ARG A 59 -0.50 16.96 -4.81
C ARG A 59 -2.02 16.83 -4.66
N SER A 60 -2.73 16.95 -5.78
CA SER A 60 -4.20 17.03 -5.77
C SER A 60 -4.85 15.67 -5.56
N ASN A 61 -4.35 14.60 -6.19
CA ASN A 61 -5.01 13.29 -6.18
C ASN A 61 -4.13 12.18 -5.59
N VAL A 62 -3.60 12.42 -4.38
CA VAL A 62 -2.86 11.41 -3.61
C VAL A 62 -3.80 10.66 -2.69
N TRP A 63 -3.65 9.35 -2.64
CA TRP A 63 -4.40 8.47 -1.76
C TRP A 63 -3.48 7.73 -0.82
N PHE A 64 -3.96 7.45 0.38
CA PHE A 64 -3.27 6.69 1.39
C PHE A 64 -3.98 5.37 1.59
N ILE A 65 -3.24 4.26 1.55
CA ILE A 65 -3.73 2.93 1.91
C ILE A 65 -3.08 2.52 3.24
N THR A 66 -3.91 2.08 4.20
CA THR A 66 -3.46 1.30 5.37
C THR A 66 -4.02 -0.10 5.24
N SER A 67 -3.12 -1.07 5.35
CA SER A 67 -3.50 -2.46 5.53
C SER A 67 -2.92 -2.95 6.84
N TYR A 68 -3.70 -3.73 7.58
CA TYR A 68 -3.22 -4.48 8.74
C TYR A 68 -2.90 -5.90 8.31
N LYS A 69 -1.63 -6.30 8.43
CA LYS A 69 -1.00 -7.66 8.33
C LYS A 69 -1.36 -8.59 7.16
N ASN A 70 -2.55 -8.54 6.58
CA ASN A 70 -3.06 -9.48 5.58
C ASN A 70 -3.25 -8.75 4.23
N ALA A 71 -2.14 -8.58 3.51
CA ALA A 71 -2.05 -7.79 2.28
C ALA A 71 -2.77 -8.41 1.06
N ASN A 72 -3.40 -9.58 1.20
CA ASN A 72 -3.91 -10.35 0.05
C ASN A 72 -5.05 -9.64 -0.69
N ALA A 73 -5.81 -8.75 -0.06
CA ALA A 73 -6.91 -8.00 -0.69
C ALA A 73 -6.51 -6.59 -1.19
N SER A 74 -5.21 -6.25 -1.16
CA SER A 74 -4.76 -4.89 -1.48
C SER A 74 -5.02 -4.50 -2.94
N TYR A 75 -5.05 -5.49 -3.83
CA TYR A 75 -5.41 -5.31 -5.24
C TYR A 75 -6.82 -4.69 -5.42
N LEU A 76 -7.77 -4.93 -4.49
CA LEU A 76 -9.10 -4.32 -4.52
C LEU A 76 -9.08 -2.82 -4.21
N ALA A 77 -8.15 -2.38 -3.36
CA ALA A 77 -7.94 -0.95 -3.13
C ALA A 77 -7.28 -0.31 -4.35
N PHE A 78 -6.28 -0.95 -4.95
CA PHE A 78 -5.67 -0.47 -6.19
C PHE A 78 -6.67 -0.38 -7.35
N ASP A 79 -7.54 -1.37 -7.56
CA ASP A 79 -8.57 -1.33 -8.60
C ASP A 79 -9.48 -0.08 -8.47
N ASP A 80 -9.92 0.21 -7.24
CA ASP A 80 -10.76 1.37 -6.92
C ASP A 80 -10.02 2.69 -7.22
N LEU A 81 -8.75 2.75 -6.84
CA LEU A 81 -7.91 3.94 -7.02
C LEU A 81 -7.55 4.16 -8.49
N ILE A 82 -7.28 3.10 -9.25
CA ILE A 82 -7.06 3.17 -10.70
C ILE A 82 -8.30 3.74 -11.39
N LYS A 83 -9.49 3.22 -11.05
CA LYS A 83 -10.77 3.74 -11.60
C LYS A 83 -11.02 5.21 -11.26
N ARG A 84 -10.47 5.70 -10.14
CA ARG A 84 -10.54 7.11 -9.73
C ARG A 84 -9.49 8.00 -10.41
N GLY A 85 -8.56 7.44 -11.18
CA GLY A 85 -7.50 8.19 -11.85
C GLY A 85 -6.56 8.89 -10.87
N VAL A 86 -6.15 8.20 -9.81
CA VAL A 86 -5.24 8.77 -8.80
C VAL A 86 -3.85 9.04 -9.35
N GLU A 87 -3.20 10.09 -8.86
CA GLU A 87 -1.85 10.48 -9.31
C GLU A 87 -0.78 9.70 -8.55
N ALA A 88 -0.97 9.55 -7.23
CA ALA A 88 -0.06 8.79 -6.39
C ALA A 88 -0.78 8.07 -5.26
N ILE A 89 -0.18 6.98 -4.81
CA ILE A 89 -0.67 6.15 -3.71
C ILE A 89 0.45 6.01 -2.70
N TYR A 90 0.25 6.56 -1.52
CA TYR A 90 1.07 6.25 -0.37
C TYR A 90 0.54 4.99 0.32
N TRP A 91 1.37 3.98 0.50
CA TRP A 91 0.99 2.72 1.11
C TRP A 91 1.89 2.38 2.30
N TYR A 92 1.27 2.33 3.47
CA TYR A 92 1.90 1.87 4.69
C TYR A 92 1.44 0.45 5.04
N ASN A 93 2.36 -0.50 5.06
CA ASN A 93 2.07 -1.90 5.36
C ASN A 93 3.32 -2.67 5.80
N SER A 94 3.13 -3.82 6.45
CA SER A 94 4.23 -4.72 6.84
C SER A 94 4.66 -5.69 5.73
N PHE A 95 3.82 -5.88 4.69
CA PHE A 95 4.09 -6.78 3.54
C PHE A 95 4.54 -8.20 3.91
N ASP A 96 4.05 -8.69 5.04
CA ASP A 96 4.38 -10.00 5.61
C ASP A 96 3.83 -11.16 4.76
N SER A 97 2.82 -10.89 3.92
CA SER A 97 2.21 -11.86 3.00
C SER A 97 2.50 -11.52 1.53
N PRO A 98 2.70 -12.53 0.67
CA PRO A 98 2.92 -12.33 -0.76
C PRO A 98 1.64 -11.86 -1.47
N ILE A 99 1.81 -11.00 -2.48
CA ILE A 99 0.71 -10.48 -3.31
C ILE A 99 0.66 -11.29 -4.61
N GLU A 100 -0.03 -12.43 -4.58
CA GLU A 100 -0.06 -13.39 -5.68
C GLU A 100 -1.49 -13.63 -6.21
N GLY A 101 -1.59 -13.98 -7.51
CA GLY A 101 -2.83 -14.36 -8.16
C GLY A 101 -3.09 -13.64 -9.48
N LYS A 102 -3.97 -14.21 -10.32
CA LYS A 102 -4.32 -13.61 -11.63
C LYS A 102 -4.88 -12.20 -11.51
N GLU A 103 -5.61 -11.90 -10.43
CA GLU A 103 -6.15 -10.57 -10.17
C GLU A 103 -5.07 -9.56 -9.83
N SER A 104 -4.07 -9.95 -9.03
CA SER A 104 -2.96 -9.05 -8.68
C SER A 104 -2.07 -8.75 -9.89
N GLU A 105 -1.89 -9.71 -10.81
CA GLU A 105 -1.16 -9.47 -12.06
C GLU A 105 -1.90 -8.51 -13.00
N LYS A 106 -3.23 -8.66 -13.12
CA LYS A 106 -4.05 -7.76 -13.92
C LYS A 106 -3.95 -6.33 -13.38
N ILE A 107 -4.08 -6.16 -12.07
CA ILE A 107 -3.97 -4.87 -11.40
C ILE A 107 -2.57 -4.29 -11.56
N ALA A 108 -1.52 -5.10 -11.46
CA ALA A 108 -0.15 -4.64 -11.70
C ALA A 108 0.01 -4.01 -13.09
N GLN A 109 -0.52 -4.66 -14.12
CA GLN A 109 -0.48 -4.11 -15.48
C GLN A 109 -1.28 -2.81 -15.60
N GLN A 110 -2.44 -2.72 -14.94
CA GLN A 110 -3.27 -1.52 -14.95
C GLN A 110 -2.63 -0.34 -14.22
N ILE A 111 -1.88 -0.60 -13.13
CA ILE A 111 -1.11 0.42 -12.42
C ILE A 111 -0.06 1.03 -13.35
N LEU A 112 0.68 0.17 -14.06
CA LEU A 112 1.72 0.60 -15.00
C LEU A 112 1.13 1.43 -16.15
N ASP A 113 0.00 0.99 -16.70
CA ASP A 113 -0.71 1.70 -17.77
C ASP A 113 -1.24 3.07 -17.30
N SER A 114 -1.76 3.12 -16.07
CA SER A 114 -2.32 4.33 -15.46
C SER A 114 -1.25 5.31 -14.96
N LYS A 115 0.05 4.94 -15.03
CA LYS A 115 1.20 5.75 -14.58
C LYS A 115 1.08 6.28 -13.14
N ILE A 116 0.41 5.51 -12.29
CA ILE A 116 0.20 5.89 -10.89
C ILE A 116 1.50 5.72 -10.13
N GLU A 117 1.92 6.74 -9.39
CA GLU A 117 3.11 6.63 -8.55
C GLU A 117 2.77 5.93 -7.23
N ILE A 118 3.40 4.79 -6.94
CA ILE A 118 3.19 4.07 -5.67
C ILE A 118 4.39 4.32 -4.77
N LEU A 119 4.14 4.91 -3.61
CA LEU A 119 5.13 5.17 -2.56
C LEU A 119 4.89 4.22 -1.41
N ILE A 120 5.90 3.44 -1.05
CA ILE A 120 5.76 2.35 -0.09
C ILE A 120 6.64 2.57 1.11
N GLN A 121 6.02 2.43 2.26
CA GLN A 121 6.73 2.39 3.51
C GLN A 121 6.45 1.06 4.21
N SER A 122 7.51 0.26 4.34
CA SER A 122 7.46 -1.02 5.04
C SER A 122 7.62 -0.83 6.55
N GLN A 123 6.81 -1.54 7.33
CA GLN A 123 7.00 -1.70 8.79
C GLN A 123 8.02 -2.77 9.17
N GLY A 124 8.44 -3.63 8.23
CA GLY A 124 9.23 -4.83 8.52
C GLY A 124 10.47 -4.97 7.63
N GLY A 125 11.40 -5.85 8.04
CA GLY A 125 12.67 -6.08 7.35
C GLY A 125 12.65 -7.11 6.21
N LYS A 126 11.62 -7.98 6.12
CA LYS A 126 11.46 -8.95 5.03
C LYS A 126 10.12 -8.72 4.32
N THR A 127 10.19 -8.34 3.06
CA THR A 127 9.02 -7.99 2.24
C THR A 127 8.74 -9.15 1.28
N SER A 128 7.84 -10.08 1.64
CA SER A 128 7.44 -11.17 0.72
C SER A 128 6.68 -10.66 -0.50
N GLY A 129 6.12 -9.45 -0.44
CA GLY A 129 5.49 -8.78 -1.58
C GLY A 129 6.43 -8.00 -2.50
N GLU A 130 7.75 -8.00 -2.27
CA GLU A 130 8.70 -7.12 -2.97
C GLU A 130 8.75 -7.34 -4.49
N GLU A 131 8.60 -8.58 -4.95
CA GLU A 131 8.59 -8.91 -6.39
C GLU A 131 7.42 -8.22 -7.11
N TRP A 132 6.22 -8.29 -6.52
CA TRP A 132 5.03 -7.62 -7.07
C TRP A 132 5.19 -6.09 -7.01
N LEU A 133 5.74 -5.55 -5.92
CA LEU A 133 6.02 -4.12 -5.77
C LEU A 133 7.01 -3.60 -6.81
N THR A 134 8.05 -4.37 -7.09
CA THR A 134 9.03 -4.05 -8.14
C THR A 134 8.37 -4.10 -9.52
N LYS A 135 7.50 -5.07 -9.77
CA LYS A 135 6.75 -5.20 -11.03
C LYS A 135 5.86 -3.99 -11.31
N VAL A 136 5.23 -3.41 -10.28
CA VAL A 136 4.40 -2.20 -10.43
C VAL A 136 5.19 -0.89 -10.38
N GLY A 137 6.52 -0.96 -10.29
CA GLY A 137 7.37 0.24 -10.23
C GLY A 137 7.23 1.03 -8.93
N ALA A 138 6.88 0.37 -7.82
CA ALA A 138 6.74 1.04 -6.53
C ALA A 138 8.07 1.59 -6.01
N LYS A 139 8.02 2.79 -5.42
CA LYS A 139 9.16 3.47 -4.82
C LYS A 139 9.14 3.26 -3.31
N PHE A 140 10.17 2.61 -2.79
CA PHE A 140 10.34 2.43 -1.35
C PHE A 140 10.84 3.72 -0.72
N VAL A 141 10.08 4.23 0.25
CA VAL A 141 10.44 5.35 1.10
C VAL A 141 11.36 4.82 2.20
N LYS A 142 12.65 5.16 2.12
CA LYS A 142 13.69 4.80 3.09
C LYS A 142 13.82 5.85 4.17
#